data_AF-A0A3C1NAV9-F1
#
_entry.id   AF-A0A3C1NAV9-F1
#
_cell.length_a   1.000
_cell.length_b   1.000
_cell.length_c   1.000
_cell.angle_alpha   90.00
_cell.angle_beta   90.00
_cell.angle_gamma   90.00
#
_symmetry.space_group_name_H-M   'P 1'
#
loop_
_entity.id
_entity.type
_entity.pdbx_description
1 polymer ?
#
loop_
_entity_poly.entity_id
_entity_poly.type
_entity_poly.pdbx_seq_one_letter_code
_entity_poly.pdbx_strand_id
1 'polypeptide(L)'
;MAIDERKWRTPAVVMVAGCVIAVIGMGTRGTLGLFLEPMSSSLSWSRETYALAMAIQNLLWGILLPFAGALTDRYGASWVISGGAVFYALGLWGMSIADSVLMLHISGGILMGLGSAFAAFNLAIAAMVKVVGAERRLLVMGVGTAATSMGQLIFSPMAQGMISSFGWSDALVYLSFISLLMISFAVLLPSNPEVRGEESTDQGLGEAIREAFSQRGFILLMIGFFACGFHVAFIGIHLPAYVTDLGLAPQVGAYCLALIGLFNIAGSFLSGMAGSRWSKTYGLSWIYLGRALVILGLLVAPKTALTLYVFSALMGLLWLSTIPLTTGVVAEVFGVRYVATLYGFVFFGHQVGAFIGVWLGGVFYDRYGSYDGMWWAGIVVGVLAALIHLPISEKPLPRVVAASAVA
;
A
#
# COMPACT_ATOMS: atom_id res chain seq x y z
N MET A 1 -35.54 -8.82 10.45
CA MET A 1 -35.37 -7.42 10.02
C MET A 1 -35.19 -6.58 11.28
N ALA A 2 -33.95 -6.36 11.71
CA ALA A 2 -33.63 -5.43 12.80
C ALA A 2 -32.70 -4.39 12.18
N ILE A 3 -33.28 -3.25 11.84
CA ILE A 3 -32.60 -2.07 11.33
C ILE A 3 -31.99 -1.43 12.58
N ASP A 4 -30.65 -1.34 12.64
CA ASP A 4 -29.96 -0.60 13.69
C ASP A 4 -30.47 0.86 13.68
N GLU A 5 -31.10 1.29 14.78
CA GLU A 5 -31.87 2.54 14.93
C GLU A 5 -31.03 3.83 14.95
N ARG A 6 -29.86 3.86 14.30
CA ARG A 6 -29.11 5.12 14.10
C ARG A 6 -29.42 5.68 12.70
N LYS A 7 -30.55 6.40 12.60
CA LYS A 7 -31.08 7.10 11.40
C LYS A 7 -30.07 7.96 10.59
N TRP A 8 -28.86 8.22 11.09
CA TRP A 8 -27.85 9.10 10.49
C TRP A 8 -26.71 8.35 9.79
N ARG A 9 -26.52 7.04 10.04
CA ARG A 9 -25.50 6.23 9.36
C ARG A 9 -26.02 5.67 8.04
N THR A 10 -26.35 6.55 7.10
CA THR A 10 -26.71 6.11 5.74
C THR A 10 -25.48 5.47 5.06
N PRO A 11 -25.68 4.56 4.09
CA PRO A 11 -24.56 3.99 3.34
C PRO A 11 -23.64 5.06 2.73
N ALA A 12 -24.20 6.19 2.31
CA ALA A 12 -23.43 7.33 1.80
C ALA A 12 -22.48 7.93 2.85
N VAL A 13 -22.93 8.10 4.10
CA VAL A 13 -22.10 8.63 5.21
C VAL A 13 -20.93 7.69 5.50
N VAL A 14 -21.20 6.38 5.55
CA VAL A 14 -20.16 5.36 5.77
C VAL A 14 -19.15 5.35 4.62
N MET A 15 -19.62 5.50 3.37
CA MET A 15 -18.75 5.59 2.21
C MET A 15 -17.84 6.82 2.26
N VAL A 16 -18.39 8.00 2.57
CA VAL A 16 -17.59 9.23 2.71
C VAL A 16 -16.56 9.06 3.83
N ALA A 17 -16.98 8.56 4.99
CA ALA A 17 -16.08 8.32 6.13
C ALA A 17 -14.93 7.37 5.76
N GLY A 18 -15.23 6.23 5.13
CA GLY A 18 -14.21 5.28 4.72
C GLY A 18 -13.25 5.83 3.66
N CYS A 19 -13.75 6.65 2.73
CA CYS A 19 -12.91 7.34 1.75
C CYS A 19 -11.99 8.38 2.38
N VAL A 20 -12.49 9.16 3.34
CA VAL A 20 -11.67 10.16 4.05
C VAL A 20 -10.58 9.49 4.87
N ILE A 21 -10.89 8.38 5.56
CA ILE A 21 -9.88 7.56 6.27
C ILE A 21 -8.81 7.07 5.28
N ALA A 22 -9.21 6.54 4.13
CA ALA A 22 -8.29 6.07 3.09
C ALA A 22 -7.41 7.20 2.54
N VAL A 23 -7.99 8.37 2.25
CA VAL A 23 -7.28 9.58 1.78
C VAL A 23 -6.24 10.03 2.79
N ILE A 24 -6.61 10.14 4.07
CA ILE A 24 -5.70 10.60 5.13
C ILE A 24 -4.59 9.59 5.38
N GLY A 25 -4.93 8.32 5.60
CA GLY A 25 -3.97 7.28 5.93
C GLY A 25 -2.94 7.07 4.82
N MET A 26 -3.41 6.88 3.58
CA MET A 26 -2.50 6.63 2.45
C MET A 26 -1.85 7.89 1.92
N GLY A 27 -2.51 9.04 2.00
CA GLY A 27 -1.91 10.33 1.67
C GLY A 27 -0.76 10.67 2.60
N THR A 28 -0.97 10.56 3.91
CA THR A 28 0.09 10.84 4.90
C THR A 28 1.22 9.83 4.84
N ARG A 29 0.94 8.55 4.58
CA ARG A 29 2.00 7.56 4.35
C ARG A 29 2.82 7.90 3.10
N GLY A 30 2.14 8.34 2.03
CA GLY A 30 2.75 8.69 0.76
C GLY A 30 3.73 9.86 0.83
N THR A 31 3.69 10.68 1.88
CA THR A 31 4.56 11.86 2.03
C THR A 31 5.88 11.55 2.73
N LEU A 32 6.05 10.37 3.34
CA LEU A 32 7.22 10.08 4.20
C LEU A 32 8.55 10.21 3.46
N GLY A 33 8.61 9.93 2.16
CA GLY A 33 9.82 10.15 1.36
C GLY A 33 10.27 11.62 1.28
N LEU A 34 9.36 12.58 1.45
CA LEU A 34 9.67 14.03 1.45
C LEU A 34 10.45 14.46 2.70
N PHE A 35 10.39 13.67 3.78
CA PHE A 35 11.05 13.99 5.05
C PHE A 35 12.45 13.39 5.18
N LEU A 36 12.84 12.48 4.27
CA LEU A 36 14.13 11.79 4.33
C LEU A 36 15.29 12.79 4.32
N GLU A 37 15.37 13.64 3.29
CA GLU A 37 16.46 14.61 3.13
C GLU A 37 16.48 15.67 4.25
N PRO A 38 15.38 16.38 4.57
CA PRO A 38 15.45 17.47 5.55
C PRO A 38 15.68 16.98 6.98
N MET A 39 15.22 15.77 7.32
CA MET A 39 15.46 15.18 8.64
C MET A 39 16.90 14.65 8.75
N SER A 40 17.40 13.94 7.74
CA SER A 40 18.78 13.44 7.73
C SER A 40 19.81 14.58 7.77
N SER A 41 19.61 15.64 7.00
CA SER A 41 20.54 16.78 6.97
C SER A 41 20.55 17.57 8.27
N SER A 42 19.38 17.84 8.86
CA SER A 42 19.28 18.62 10.11
C SER A 42 19.81 17.89 11.35
N LEU A 43 19.68 16.56 11.40
CA LEU A 43 20.16 15.73 12.52
C LEU A 43 21.52 15.09 12.26
N SER A 44 22.16 15.40 11.13
CA SER A 44 23.41 14.77 10.68
C SER A 44 23.34 13.23 10.67
N TRP A 45 22.17 12.71 10.31
CA TRP A 45 21.96 11.27 10.17
C TRP A 45 22.20 10.83 8.73
N SER A 46 22.64 9.58 8.60
CA SER A 46 22.77 8.93 7.31
C SER A 46 21.38 8.65 6.70
N ARG A 47 21.29 8.41 5.39
CA ARG A 47 20.01 8.05 4.76
C ARG A 47 19.56 6.66 5.16
N GLU A 48 20.50 5.74 5.40
CA GLU A 48 20.23 4.41 5.97
C GLU A 48 19.47 4.51 7.28
N THR A 49 19.84 5.45 8.16
CA THR A 49 19.18 5.63 9.47
C THR A 49 17.69 5.92 9.29
N TYR A 50 17.33 6.87 8.42
CA TYR A 50 15.92 7.17 8.11
C TYR A 50 15.23 6.01 7.37
N ALA A 51 15.91 5.46 6.37
CA ALA A 51 15.38 4.38 5.54
C ALA A 51 15.09 3.12 6.35
N LEU A 52 15.93 2.76 7.33
CA LEU A 52 15.70 1.60 8.19
C LEU A 52 14.43 1.77 9.03
N ALA A 53 14.14 2.97 9.56
CA ALA A 53 12.87 3.24 10.22
C ALA A 53 11.68 3.01 9.29
N MET A 54 11.73 3.55 8.06
CA MET A 54 10.67 3.35 7.07
C MET A 54 10.58 1.89 6.59
N ALA A 55 11.69 1.16 6.56
CA ALA A 55 11.71 -0.27 6.24
C ALA A 55 11.00 -1.08 7.33
N ILE A 56 11.34 -0.85 8.62
CA ILE A 56 10.68 -1.46 9.78
C ILE A 56 9.18 -1.20 9.75
N GLN A 57 8.77 0.03 9.42
CA GLN A 57 7.37 0.40 9.26
C GLN A 57 6.64 -0.49 8.24
N ASN A 58 7.21 -0.68 7.05
CA ASN A 58 6.59 -1.51 6.01
C ASN A 58 6.51 -2.98 6.42
N LEU A 59 7.56 -3.51 7.06
CA LEU A 59 7.57 -4.89 7.53
C LEU A 59 6.52 -5.13 8.62
N LEU A 60 6.46 -4.24 9.63
CA LEU A 60 5.44 -4.32 10.68
C LEU A 60 4.04 -4.13 10.13
N TRP A 61 3.85 -3.24 9.15
CA TRP A 61 2.55 -3.12 8.47
C TRP A 61 2.12 -4.46 7.86
N GLY A 62 3.02 -5.17 7.17
CA GLY A 62 2.74 -6.49 6.61
C GLY A 62 2.42 -7.55 7.66
N ILE A 63 3.23 -7.64 8.71
CA ILE A 63 3.07 -8.63 9.78
C ILE A 63 1.76 -8.42 10.54
N LEU A 64 1.40 -7.16 10.82
CA LEU A 64 0.31 -6.81 11.72
C LEU A 64 -1.05 -6.72 11.01
N LEU A 65 -1.09 -6.59 9.68
CA LEU A 65 -2.34 -6.45 8.93
C LEU A 65 -3.35 -7.61 9.15
N PRO A 66 -2.94 -8.90 9.16
CA PRO A 66 -3.85 -10.00 9.47
C PRO A 66 -4.45 -9.90 10.89
N PHE A 67 -3.63 -9.46 11.86
CA PHE A 67 -4.09 -9.26 13.24
C PHE A 67 -5.09 -8.11 13.36
N ALA A 68 -4.86 -7.01 12.62
CA ALA A 68 -5.79 -5.89 12.56
C ALA A 68 -7.14 -6.30 11.93
N GLY A 69 -7.12 -7.18 10.92
CA GLY A 69 -8.33 -7.80 10.35
C GLY A 69 -9.09 -8.63 11.40
N ALA A 70 -8.41 -9.57 12.08
CA ALA A 70 -9.04 -10.38 13.12
C ALA A 70 -9.61 -9.54 14.28
N LEU A 71 -8.92 -8.47 14.65
CA LEU A 71 -9.39 -7.53 15.66
C LEU A 71 -10.63 -6.76 15.18
N THR A 72 -10.68 -6.42 13.89
CA THR A 72 -11.82 -5.74 13.25
C THR A 72 -13.05 -6.65 13.22
N ASP A 73 -12.86 -7.94 12.95
CA ASP A 73 -13.93 -8.93 12.97
C ASP A 73 -14.45 -9.24 14.38
N ARG A 74 -13.65 -8.98 15.43
CA ARG A 74 -14.06 -9.19 16.82
C ARG A 74 -14.66 -7.95 17.47
N TYR A 75 -14.07 -6.78 17.25
CA TYR A 75 -14.37 -5.54 17.97
C TYR A 75 -15.00 -4.45 17.08
N GLY A 76 -15.07 -4.67 15.77
CA GLY A 76 -15.59 -3.72 14.79
C GLY A 76 -14.53 -2.72 14.28
N ALA A 77 -14.72 -2.25 13.05
CA ALA A 77 -13.74 -1.41 12.35
C ALA A 77 -13.49 -0.07 13.04
N SER A 78 -14.54 0.50 13.65
CA SER A 78 -14.47 1.80 14.32
C SER A 78 -13.41 1.86 15.43
N TRP A 79 -13.38 0.86 16.31
CA TRP A 79 -12.43 0.80 17.43
C TRP A 79 -11.00 0.55 16.96
N VAL A 80 -10.84 -0.38 16.02
CA VAL A 80 -9.53 -0.78 15.50
C VAL A 80 -8.87 0.38 14.75
N ILE A 81 -9.60 1.03 13.85
CA ILE A 81 -9.10 2.18 13.09
C ILE A 81 -8.80 3.36 14.01
N SER A 82 -9.64 3.60 15.03
CA SER A 82 -9.37 4.67 16.00
C SER A 82 -8.09 4.43 16.79
N GLY A 83 -7.85 3.21 17.27
CA GLY A 83 -6.60 2.84 17.94
C GLY A 83 -5.39 2.95 17.01
N GLY A 84 -5.54 2.49 15.77
CA GLY A 84 -4.52 2.66 14.73
C GLY A 84 -4.19 4.13 14.46
N ALA A 85 -5.20 4.99 14.37
CA ALA A 85 -5.01 6.42 14.14
C ALA A 85 -4.22 7.11 15.28
N VAL A 86 -4.42 6.67 16.54
CA VAL A 86 -3.61 7.15 17.67
C VAL A 86 -2.14 6.75 17.51
N PHE A 87 -1.85 5.47 17.20
CA PHE A 87 -0.47 5.04 16.94
C PHE A 87 0.15 5.76 15.75
N TYR A 88 -0.62 6.00 14.70
CA TYR A 88 -0.21 6.75 13.52
C TYR A 88 0.19 8.19 13.90
N ALA A 89 -0.67 8.89 14.62
CA ALA A 89 -0.43 10.26 15.07
C ALA A 89 0.78 10.36 16.00
N LEU A 90 0.90 9.45 16.97
CA LEU A 90 2.05 9.36 17.87
C LEU A 90 3.35 9.04 17.13
N GLY A 91 3.29 8.23 16.08
CA GLY A 91 4.42 7.96 15.20
C GLY A 91 4.92 9.23 14.50
N LEU A 92 4.02 9.97 13.84
CA LEU A 92 4.36 11.25 13.18
C LEU A 92 4.86 12.31 14.16
N TRP A 93 4.17 12.47 15.28
CA TRP A 93 4.58 13.42 16.32
C TRP A 93 5.93 13.03 16.92
N GLY A 94 6.14 11.74 17.23
CA GLY A 94 7.41 11.24 17.73
C GLY A 94 8.56 11.42 16.74
N MET A 95 8.30 11.39 15.42
CA MET A 95 9.31 11.74 14.41
C MET A 95 9.66 13.24 14.45
N SER A 96 8.69 14.12 14.69
CA SER A 96 8.92 15.58 14.72
C SER A 96 9.88 16.03 15.83
N ILE A 97 9.87 15.32 16.96
CA ILE A 97 10.71 15.62 18.13
C ILE A 97 11.85 14.61 18.32
N ALA A 98 12.15 13.77 17.32
CA ALA A 98 13.18 12.76 17.43
C ALA A 98 14.58 13.38 17.48
N ASP A 99 15.30 13.13 18.57
CA ASP A 99 16.69 13.58 18.79
C ASP A 99 17.71 12.42 18.70
N SER A 100 17.23 11.19 18.63
CA SER A 100 18.03 9.98 18.65
C SER A 100 17.54 8.94 17.64
N VAL A 101 18.47 8.14 17.15
CA VAL A 101 18.21 7.06 16.20
C VAL A 101 17.17 6.07 16.74
N LEU A 102 17.24 5.75 18.02
CA LEU A 102 16.26 4.86 18.66
C LEU A 102 14.85 5.48 18.64
N MET A 103 14.73 6.76 18.94
CA MET A 103 13.45 7.47 18.94
C MET A 103 12.83 7.49 17.55
N LEU A 104 13.61 7.72 16.49
CA LEU A 104 13.14 7.62 15.10
C LEU A 104 12.66 6.21 14.75
N HIS A 105 13.39 5.17 15.12
CA HIS A 105 12.98 3.79 14.82
C HIS A 105 11.70 3.39 15.59
N ILE A 106 11.54 3.84 16.83
CA ILE A 106 10.32 3.63 17.61
C ILE A 106 9.15 4.39 16.97
N SER A 107 9.32 5.68 16.66
CA SER A 107 8.24 6.53 16.15
C SER A 107 7.92 6.22 14.69
N GLY A 108 8.86 6.47 13.79
CA GLY A 108 8.72 6.31 12.34
C GLY A 108 8.69 4.86 11.86
N GLY A 109 9.27 3.93 12.62
CA GLY A 109 9.23 2.50 12.34
C GLY A 109 8.07 1.79 13.03
N ILE A 110 8.14 1.66 14.36
CA ILE A 110 7.22 0.80 15.12
C ILE A 110 5.81 1.40 15.22
N LEU A 111 5.68 2.64 15.73
CA LEU A 111 4.39 3.28 15.94
C LEU A 111 3.67 3.55 14.61
N MET A 112 4.39 4.05 13.60
CA MET A 112 3.83 4.21 12.26
C MET A 112 3.48 2.87 11.60
N GLY A 113 4.24 1.79 11.86
CA GLY A 113 3.93 0.46 11.35
C GLY A 113 2.65 -0.12 11.95
N LEU A 114 2.49 0.02 13.28
CA LEU A 114 1.24 -0.25 13.99
C LEU A 114 0.10 0.60 13.44
N GLY A 115 0.29 1.92 13.32
CA GLY A 115 -0.70 2.83 12.80
C GLY A 115 -1.14 2.44 11.38
N SER A 116 -0.19 2.13 10.49
CA SER A 116 -0.47 1.72 9.11
C SER A 116 -1.25 0.42 9.01
N ALA A 117 -1.03 -0.53 9.92
CA ALA A 117 -1.77 -1.79 9.96
C ALA A 117 -3.19 -1.62 10.53
N PHE A 118 -3.31 -0.91 11.65
CA PHE A 118 -4.56 -0.82 12.40
C PHE A 118 -5.49 0.29 11.88
N ALA A 119 -4.97 1.31 11.18
CA ALA A 119 -5.76 2.29 10.43
C ALA A 119 -5.71 2.03 8.90
N ALA A 120 -5.42 0.79 8.49
CA ALA A 120 -5.28 0.44 7.08
C ALA A 120 -6.55 0.74 6.29
N PHE A 121 -6.38 1.32 5.09
CA PHE A 121 -7.48 1.63 4.18
C PHE A 121 -8.34 0.41 3.83
N ASN A 122 -7.75 -0.79 3.78
CA ASN A 122 -8.47 -2.04 3.54
C ASN A 122 -9.56 -2.32 4.60
N LEU A 123 -9.33 -1.94 5.87
CA LEU A 123 -10.31 -2.08 6.94
C LEU A 123 -11.49 -1.13 6.73
N ALA A 124 -11.22 0.10 6.29
CA ALA A 124 -12.25 1.06 5.93
C ALA A 124 -13.08 0.58 4.71
N ILE A 125 -12.43 0.04 3.67
CA ILE A 125 -13.12 -0.56 2.52
C ILE A 125 -14.02 -1.72 2.95
N ALA A 126 -13.52 -2.63 3.79
CA ALA A 126 -14.32 -3.74 4.30
C ALA A 126 -15.56 -3.23 5.05
N ALA A 127 -15.43 -2.19 5.86
CA ALA A 127 -16.55 -1.58 6.57
C ALA A 127 -17.57 -0.92 5.61
N MET A 128 -17.12 -0.27 4.53
CA MET A 128 -18.00 0.31 3.51
C MET A 128 -18.78 -0.77 2.74
N VAL A 129 -18.15 -1.91 2.46
CA VAL A 129 -18.80 -3.04 1.75
C VAL A 129 -19.94 -3.65 2.58
N LYS A 130 -19.86 -3.61 3.92
CA LYS A 130 -20.89 -4.15 4.82
C LYS A 130 -22.23 -3.41 4.77
N VAL A 131 -22.27 -2.16 4.29
CA VAL A 131 -23.49 -1.32 4.29
C VAL A 131 -24.17 -1.21 2.94
N VAL A 132 -23.70 -1.94 1.93
CA VAL A 132 -24.27 -1.94 0.57
C VAL A 132 -24.71 -3.34 0.14
N GLY A 133 -25.66 -3.40 -0.78
CA GLY A 133 -26.08 -4.64 -1.44
C GLY A 133 -24.94 -5.28 -2.25
N ALA A 134 -25.05 -6.59 -2.51
CA ALA A 134 -24.05 -7.38 -3.22
C ALA A 134 -23.68 -6.77 -4.59
N GLU A 135 -24.69 -6.22 -5.27
CA GLU A 135 -24.58 -5.59 -6.59
C GLU A 135 -23.73 -4.31 -6.60
N ARG A 136 -23.52 -3.66 -5.45
CA ARG A 136 -22.73 -2.42 -5.32
C ARG A 136 -21.36 -2.62 -4.67
N ARG A 137 -21.02 -3.82 -4.20
CA ARG A 137 -19.76 -4.08 -3.47
C ARG A 137 -18.52 -3.76 -4.30
N LEU A 138 -18.52 -4.15 -5.58
CA LEU A 138 -17.40 -3.87 -6.50
C LEU A 138 -17.20 -2.36 -6.71
N LEU A 139 -18.29 -1.60 -6.87
CA LEU A 139 -18.24 -0.15 -6.99
C LEU A 139 -17.64 0.48 -5.74
N VAL A 140 -18.07 0.06 -4.54
CA VAL A 140 -17.55 0.56 -3.27
C VAL A 140 -16.06 0.26 -3.08
N MET A 141 -15.62 -0.96 -3.41
CA MET A 141 -14.21 -1.33 -3.37
C MET A 141 -13.38 -0.47 -4.34
N GLY A 142 -13.91 -0.22 -5.55
CA GLY A 142 -13.29 0.68 -6.53
C GLY A 142 -13.15 2.11 -6.03
N VAL A 143 -14.22 2.69 -5.47
CA VAL A 143 -14.23 4.05 -4.91
C VAL A 143 -13.23 4.18 -3.75
N GLY A 144 -13.20 3.22 -2.82
CA GLY A 144 -12.24 3.22 -1.71
C GLY A 144 -10.78 3.09 -2.16
N THR A 145 -10.52 2.30 -3.21
CA THR A 145 -9.18 2.17 -3.80
C THR A 145 -8.77 3.46 -4.53
N ALA A 146 -9.70 4.12 -5.23
CA ALA A 146 -9.45 5.43 -5.83
C ALA A 146 -9.16 6.50 -4.77
N ALA A 147 -9.88 6.47 -3.63
CA ALA A 147 -9.67 7.38 -2.50
C ALA A 147 -8.24 7.27 -1.92
N THR A 148 -7.71 6.05 -1.82
CA THR A 148 -6.30 5.81 -1.43
C THR A 148 -5.31 6.53 -2.33
N SER A 149 -5.52 6.47 -3.65
CA SER A 149 -4.66 7.10 -4.65
C SER A 149 -4.83 8.63 -4.67
N MET A 150 -6.05 9.10 -4.44
CA MET A 150 -6.38 10.52 -4.26
C MET A 150 -5.66 11.12 -3.05
N GLY A 151 -5.52 10.34 -1.97
CA GLY A 151 -4.70 10.70 -0.82
C GLY A 151 -3.28 11.10 -1.23
N GLN A 152 -2.60 10.24 -1.98
CA GLN A 152 -1.22 10.51 -2.42
C GLN A 152 -1.13 11.73 -3.36
N LEU A 153 -2.10 11.92 -4.26
CA LEU A 153 -2.21 13.09 -5.14
C LEU A 153 -2.32 14.41 -4.36
N ILE A 154 -3.13 14.45 -3.30
CA ILE A 154 -3.39 15.66 -2.52
C ILE A 154 -2.28 15.91 -1.50
N PHE A 155 -1.89 14.87 -0.75
CA PHE A 155 -1.00 15.03 0.39
C PHE A 155 0.45 15.29 -0.01
N SER A 156 0.93 14.78 -1.15
CA SER A 156 2.34 14.98 -1.55
C SER A 156 2.67 16.46 -1.76
N PRO A 157 1.92 17.23 -2.59
CA PRO A 157 2.15 18.67 -2.73
C PRO A 157 1.84 19.45 -1.45
N MET A 158 0.81 19.05 -0.70
CA MET A 158 0.44 19.69 0.56
C MET A 158 1.55 19.60 1.60
N ALA A 159 2.12 18.40 1.82
CA ALA A 159 3.21 18.19 2.75
C ALA A 159 4.47 18.93 2.32
N GLN A 160 4.81 18.93 1.02
CA GLN A 160 5.95 19.73 0.54
C GLN A 160 5.73 21.23 0.75
N GLY A 161 4.50 21.73 0.55
CA GLY A 161 4.13 23.11 0.84
C GLY A 161 4.28 23.45 2.33
N MET A 162 3.92 22.52 3.22
CA MET A 162 4.13 22.65 4.67
C MET A 162 5.62 22.65 5.02
N ILE A 163 6.42 21.72 4.47
CA ILE A 163 7.87 21.66 4.69
C ILE A 163 8.54 22.96 4.24
N SER A 164 8.13 23.51 3.10
CA SER A 164 8.72 24.73 2.53
C SER A 164 8.35 25.99 3.34
N SER A 165 7.16 26.02 3.95
CA SER A 165 6.65 27.20 4.67
C SER A 165 6.97 27.19 6.17
N PHE A 166 6.95 26.02 6.80
CA PHE A 166 7.02 25.86 8.27
C PHE A 166 8.18 24.95 8.72
N GLY A 167 8.87 24.28 7.79
CA GLY A 167 9.90 23.30 8.12
C GLY A 167 9.35 21.88 8.30
N TRP A 168 10.27 20.91 8.33
CA TRP A 168 9.92 19.48 8.35
C TRP A 168 9.29 19.02 9.66
N SER A 169 9.75 19.55 10.80
CA SER A 169 9.23 19.20 12.12
C SER A 169 7.77 19.62 12.27
N ASP A 170 7.45 20.89 11.98
CA ASP A 170 6.07 21.41 12.08
C ASP A 170 5.13 20.74 11.08
N ALA A 171 5.63 20.43 9.87
CA ALA A 171 4.86 19.66 8.89
C ALA A 171 4.46 18.27 9.42
N LEU A 172 5.35 17.56 10.13
CA LEU A 172 5.02 16.29 10.78
C LEU A 172 3.98 16.46 11.89
N VAL A 173 4.06 17.54 12.68
CA VAL A 173 3.07 17.86 13.70
C VAL A 173 1.69 18.10 13.06
N TYR A 174 1.61 18.87 11.98
CA TYR A 174 0.35 19.09 11.27
C TYR A 174 -0.22 17.80 10.67
N LEU A 175 0.61 16.97 10.07
CA LEU A 175 0.19 15.66 9.57
C LEU A 175 -0.27 14.73 10.72
N SER A 176 0.35 14.82 11.89
CA SER A 176 -0.10 14.11 13.09
C SER A 176 -1.52 14.53 13.48
N PHE A 177 -1.81 15.83 13.57
CA PHE A 177 -3.16 16.32 13.86
C PHE A 177 -4.18 15.93 12.78
N ILE A 178 -3.81 16.01 11.50
CA ILE A 178 -4.66 15.57 10.38
C ILE A 178 -4.96 14.07 10.51
N SER A 179 -3.98 13.25 10.89
CA SER A 179 -4.16 11.81 11.06
C SER A 179 -5.17 11.46 12.17
N LEU A 180 -5.28 12.26 13.23
CA LEU A 180 -6.28 12.08 14.29
C LEU A 180 -7.72 12.28 13.80
N LEU A 181 -7.95 13.01 12.70
CA LEU A 181 -9.28 13.15 12.11
C LEU A 181 -9.84 11.79 11.66
N MET A 182 -8.99 10.80 11.39
CA MET A 182 -9.44 9.43 11.11
C MET A 182 -10.31 8.87 12.24
N ILE A 183 -10.09 9.27 13.49
CA ILE A 183 -10.91 8.83 14.65
C ILE A 183 -12.35 9.33 14.49
N SER A 184 -12.51 10.61 14.17
CA SER A 184 -13.84 11.22 13.98
C SER A 184 -14.64 10.52 12.88
N PHE A 185 -13.98 10.13 11.79
CA PHE A 185 -14.61 9.38 10.70
C PHE A 185 -14.77 7.89 11.02
N ALA A 186 -13.87 7.28 11.79
CA ALA A 186 -13.97 5.87 12.19
C ALA A 186 -15.20 5.63 13.07
N VAL A 187 -15.61 6.59 13.91
CA VAL A 187 -16.85 6.52 14.70
C VAL A 187 -18.10 6.48 13.81
N LEU A 188 -18.01 6.87 12.53
CA LEU A 188 -19.12 6.77 11.58
C LEU A 188 -19.25 5.39 10.95
N LEU A 189 -18.22 4.55 11.04
CA LEU A 189 -18.22 3.20 10.48
C LEU A 189 -19.10 2.24 11.30
N PRO A 190 -19.65 1.18 10.67
CA PRO A 190 -20.37 0.13 11.37
C PRO A 190 -19.50 -0.53 12.45
N SER A 191 -20.09 -0.69 13.63
CA SER A 191 -19.43 -1.32 14.78
C SER A 191 -19.78 -2.80 14.91
N ASN A 192 -20.79 -3.28 14.18
CA ASN A 192 -21.26 -4.66 14.31
C ASN A 192 -20.39 -5.62 13.49
N PRO A 193 -19.73 -6.60 14.11
CA PRO A 193 -18.84 -7.53 13.41
C PRO A 193 -19.57 -8.47 12.43
N GLU A 194 -20.85 -8.77 12.63
CA GLU A 194 -21.57 -9.81 11.88
C GLU A 194 -21.66 -9.54 10.37
N VAL A 195 -21.03 -10.43 9.60
CA VAL A 195 -21.31 -10.62 8.17
C VAL A 195 -22.43 -11.65 8.07
N ARG A 196 -23.62 -11.23 7.63
CA ARG A 196 -24.71 -12.17 7.35
C ARG A 196 -24.41 -12.96 6.07
N GLY A 197 -24.42 -14.28 6.18
CA GLY A 197 -24.58 -15.19 5.03
C GLY A 197 -23.30 -15.69 4.38
N GLU A 198 -22.31 -16.14 5.14
CA GLU A 198 -21.31 -17.05 4.57
C GLU A 198 -21.82 -18.48 4.65
N GLU A 199 -22.09 -19.07 3.49
CA GLU A 199 -22.39 -20.50 3.35
C GLU A 199 -21.24 -21.35 3.90
N SER A 200 -21.59 -22.41 4.62
CA SER A 200 -20.64 -23.37 5.16
C SER A 200 -19.99 -24.15 4.02
N THR A 201 -18.74 -23.83 3.67
CA THR A 201 -17.86 -24.78 2.98
C THR A 201 -17.16 -25.67 4.00
N ASP A 202 -16.88 -26.93 3.64
CA ASP A 202 -16.24 -27.92 4.52
C ASP A 202 -14.77 -27.61 4.87
N GLN A 203 -14.06 -26.78 4.09
CA GLN A 203 -12.64 -26.51 4.32
C GLN A 203 -12.42 -25.53 5.48
N GLY A 204 -11.53 -25.91 6.42
CA GLY A 204 -11.08 -25.03 7.50
C GLY A 204 -9.93 -24.08 7.11
N LEU A 205 -9.72 -23.01 7.89
CA LEU A 205 -8.66 -22.01 7.65
C LEU A 205 -7.26 -22.62 7.54
N GLY A 206 -6.90 -23.53 8.46
CA GLY A 206 -5.59 -24.18 8.47
C GLY A 206 -5.37 -25.07 7.23
N GLU A 207 -6.43 -25.71 6.75
CA GLU A 207 -6.39 -26.53 5.53
C GLU A 207 -6.21 -25.65 4.29
N ALA A 208 -6.89 -24.51 4.21
CA ALA A 208 -6.74 -23.55 3.11
C ALA A 208 -5.31 -22.99 3.02
N ILE A 209 -4.71 -22.64 4.16
CA ILE A 209 -3.31 -22.20 4.21
C ILE A 209 -2.38 -23.32 3.75
N ARG A 210 -2.55 -24.53 4.27
CA ARG A 210 -1.73 -25.69 3.87
C ARG A 210 -1.87 -26.02 2.39
N GLU A 211 -3.10 -25.98 1.86
CA GLU A 211 -3.40 -26.16 0.44
C GLU A 211 -2.67 -25.10 -0.39
N ALA A 212 -2.77 -23.82 -0.02
CA ALA A 212 -2.09 -22.74 -0.73
C ALA A 212 -0.57 -22.89 -0.77
N PHE A 213 0.08 -23.16 0.37
CA PHE A 213 1.54 -23.36 0.41
C PHE A 213 2.01 -24.67 -0.25
N SER A 214 1.10 -25.62 -0.52
CA SER A 214 1.43 -26.80 -1.34
C SER A 214 1.44 -26.49 -2.85
N GLN A 215 0.85 -25.37 -3.27
CA GLN A 215 0.78 -24.98 -4.68
C GLN A 215 2.01 -24.15 -5.08
N ARG A 216 2.76 -24.64 -6.06
CA ARG A 216 3.90 -23.91 -6.64
C ARG A 216 3.48 -22.51 -7.13
N GLY A 217 2.30 -22.38 -7.74
CA GLY A 217 1.79 -21.11 -8.25
C GLY A 217 1.62 -20.05 -7.15
N PHE A 218 1.19 -20.45 -5.96
CA PHE A 218 1.02 -19.54 -4.82
C PHE A 218 2.37 -19.02 -4.30
N ILE A 219 3.36 -19.92 -4.18
CA ILE A 219 4.72 -19.55 -3.76
C ILE A 219 5.35 -18.58 -4.79
N LEU A 220 5.21 -18.88 -6.08
CA LEU A 220 5.71 -18.01 -7.15
C LEU A 220 5.01 -16.65 -7.16
N LEU A 221 3.69 -16.60 -6.89
CA LEU A 221 2.95 -15.35 -6.76
C LEU A 221 3.46 -14.51 -5.58
N MET A 222 3.69 -15.14 -4.42
CA MET A 222 4.24 -14.47 -3.23
C MET A 222 5.66 -13.93 -3.48
N ILE A 223 6.55 -14.75 -4.05
CA ILE A 223 7.92 -14.35 -4.42
C ILE A 223 7.88 -13.26 -5.49
N GLY A 224 7.01 -13.36 -6.48
CA GLY A 224 6.86 -12.35 -7.51
C GLY A 224 6.37 -11.01 -6.97
N PHE A 225 5.48 -11.01 -5.96
CA PHE A 225 4.95 -9.79 -5.37
C PHE A 225 5.97 -9.02 -4.51
N PHE A 226 7.06 -9.66 -4.11
CA PHE A 226 8.26 -9.01 -3.56
C PHE A 226 8.72 -7.84 -4.43
N ALA A 227 8.80 -8.04 -5.75
CA ALA A 227 9.28 -7.02 -6.68
C ALA A 227 8.40 -5.77 -6.64
N CYS A 228 7.09 -5.95 -6.43
CA CYS A 228 6.20 -4.82 -6.30
C CYS A 228 6.54 -3.98 -5.07
N GLY A 229 6.71 -4.63 -3.91
CA GLY A 229 7.08 -3.93 -2.69
C GLY A 229 8.44 -3.27 -2.78
N PHE A 230 9.42 -3.95 -3.37
CA PHE A 230 10.76 -3.41 -3.61
C PHE A 230 10.69 -2.09 -4.40
N HIS A 231 10.01 -2.07 -5.55
CA HIS A 231 9.88 -0.85 -6.37
C HIS A 231 9.07 0.24 -5.67
N VAL A 232 7.87 -0.09 -5.21
CA VAL A 232 6.92 0.90 -4.70
C VAL A 232 7.45 1.60 -3.46
N ALA A 233 8.04 0.85 -2.53
CA ALA A 233 8.57 1.42 -1.29
C ALA A 233 9.88 2.17 -1.52
N PHE A 234 10.81 1.60 -2.31
CA PHE A 234 12.06 2.30 -2.69
C PHE A 234 11.75 3.64 -3.36
N ILE A 235 10.92 3.64 -4.41
CA ILE A 235 10.56 4.87 -5.13
C ILE A 235 9.80 5.82 -4.20
N GLY A 236 8.86 5.33 -3.39
CA GLY A 236 8.09 6.17 -2.49
C GLY A 236 8.93 6.92 -1.45
N ILE A 237 9.99 6.28 -0.94
CA ILE A 237 10.86 6.88 0.08
C ILE A 237 12.02 7.67 -0.51
N HIS A 238 12.66 7.16 -1.58
CA HIS A 238 13.91 7.73 -2.08
C HIS A 238 13.76 8.64 -3.30
N LEU A 239 12.65 8.58 -4.04
CA LEU A 239 12.47 9.43 -5.23
C LEU A 239 12.58 10.93 -4.92
N PRO A 240 11.97 11.47 -3.84
CA PRO A 240 12.11 12.90 -3.54
C PRO A 240 13.55 13.33 -3.27
N ALA A 241 14.28 12.53 -2.48
CA ALA A 241 15.69 12.78 -2.22
C ALA A 241 16.54 12.67 -3.49
N TYR A 242 16.26 11.68 -4.35
CA TYR A 242 16.91 11.56 -5.65
C TYR A 242 16.65 12.79 -6.54
N VAL A 243 15.45 13.37 -6.52
CA VAL A 243 15.14 14.61 -7.24
C VAL A 243 16.02 15.77 -6.76
N THR A 244 16.16 15.93 -5.43
CA THR A 244 17.00 17.00 -4.87
C THR A 244 18.49 16.76 -5.11
N ASP A 245 18.95 15.51 -5.13
CA ASP A 245 20.34 15.14 -5.45
C ASP A 245 20.72 15.51 -6.88
N LEU A 246 19.74 15.47 -7.79
CA LEU A 246 19.90 15.92 -9.18
C LEU A 246 19.90 17.46 -9.31
N GLY A 247 19.82 18.19 -8.20
CA GLY A 247 19.77 19.66 -8.18
C GLY A 247 18.43 20.25 -8.61
N LEU A 248 17.37 19.44 -8.66
CA LEU A 248 16.02 19.91 -9.00
C LEU A 248 15.27 20.39 -7.75
N ALA A 249 14.28 21.25 -7.95
CA ALA A 249 13.49 21.81 -6.86
C ALA A 249 12.71 20.71 -6.09
N PRO A 250 12.59 20.77 -4.75
CA PRO A 250 11.87 19.76 -3.95
C PRO A 250 10.42 19.52 -4.39
N GLN A 251 9.75 20.56 -4.93
CA GLN A 251 8.39 20.46 -5.46
C GLN A 251 8.29 19.47 -6.62
N VAL A 252 9.36 19.28 -7.40
CA VAL A 252 9.40 18.27 -8.46
C VAL A 252 9.20 16.87 -7.87
N GLY A 253 9.84 16.55 -6.73
CA GLY A 253 9.67 15.26 -6.04
C GLY A 253 8.24 15.06 -5.52
N ALA A 254 7.66 16.12 -4.95
CA ALA A 254 6.28 16.10 -4.48
C ALA A 254 5.27 15.89 -5.63
N TYR A 255 5.46 16.57 -6.77
CA TYR A 255 4.63 16.38 -7.96
C TYR A 255 4.83 15.00 -8.60
N CYS A 256 6.04 14.43 -8.54
CA CYS A 256 6.29 13.05 -8.96
C CYS A 256 5.44 12.06 -8.15
N LEU A 257 5.42 12.17 -6.82
CA LEU A 257 4.57 11.34 -5.97
C LEU A 257 3.08 11.58 -6.23
N ALA A 258 2.70 12.84 -6.49
CA ALA A 258 1.31 13.19 -6.81
C ALA A 258 0.84 12.57 -8.13
N LEU A 259 1.68 12.62 -9.18
CA LEU A 259 1.43 12.00 -10.48
C LEU A 259 1.35 10.48 -10.37
N ILE A 260 2.19 9.85 -9.56
CA ILE A 260 2.07 8.42 -9.26
C ILE A 260 0.67 8.13 -8.70
N GLY A 261 0.21 8.90 -7.72
CA GLY A 261 -1.14 8.78 -7.16
C GLY A 261 -2.25 8.96 -8.21
N LEU A 262 -2.16 10.00 -9.05
CA LEU A 262 -3.15 10.28 -10.10
C LEU A 262 -3.27 9.13 -11.10
N PHE A 263 -2.15 8.72 -11.70
CA PHE A 263 -2.13 7.69 -12.74
C PHE A 263 -2.39 6.29 -12.18
N ASN A 264 -2.13 6.05 -10.90
CA ASN A 264 -2.46 4.80 -10.23
C ASN A 264 -3.96 4.47 -10.24
N ILE A 265 -4.83 5.49 -10.21
CA ILE A 265 -6.28 5.30 -10.33
C ILE A 265 -6.61 4.64 -11.67
N ALA A 266 -6.07 5.19 -12.76
CA ALA A 266 -6.27 4.67 -14.11
C ALA A 266 -5.65 3.27 -14.26
N GLY A 267 -4.41 3.09 -13.79
CA GLY A 267 -3.70 1.81 -13.87
C GLY A 267 -4.45 0.65 -13.20
N SER A 268 -4.88 0.88 -11.95
CA SER A 268 -5.60 -0.13 -11.17
C SER A 268 -6.96 -0.49 -11.77
N PHE A 269 -7.68 0.51 -12.28
CA PHE A 269 -8.96 0.28 -12.92
C PHE A 269 -8.81 -0.49 -14.25
N LEU A 270 -7.87 -0.06 -15.09
CA LEU A 270 -7.57 -0.71 -16.37
C LEU A 270 -7.11 -2.16 -16.19
N SER A 271 -6.25 -2.43 -15.20
CA SER A 271 -5.80 -3.80 -14.94
C SER A 271 -6.91 -4.69 -14.40
N GLY A 272 -7.81 -4.17 -13.56
CA GLY A 272 -8.99 -4.90 -13.10
C GLY A 272 -9.91 -5.30 -14.25
N MET A 273 -10.20 -4.38 -15.18
CA MET A 273 -10.98 -4.69 -16.37
C MET A 273 -10.26 -5.70 -17.28
N ALA A 274 -8.97 -5.51 -17.52
CA ALA A 274 -8.14 -6.42 -18.31
C ALA A 274 -8.16 -7.84 -17.72
N GLY A 275 -7.97 -7.99 -16.41
CA GLY A 275 -7.96 -9.28 -15.71
C GLY A 275 -9.30 -10.01 -15.66
N SER A 276 -10.40 -9.34 -16.00
CA SER A 276 -11.72 -9.99 -16.16
C SER A 276 -11.88 -10.69 -17.51
N ARG A 277 -11.05 -10.35 -18.51
CA ARG A 277 -11.14 -10.86 -19.89
C ARG A 277 -9.90 -11.63 -20.34
N TRP A 278 -8.74 -11.29 -19.80
CA TRP A 278 -7.45 -11.86 -20.15
C TRP A 278 -6.78 -12.50 -18.94
N SER A 279 -5.75 -13.30 -19.20
CA SER A 279 -4.94 -13.95 -18.17
C SER A 279 -4.35 -12.93 -17.21
N LYS A 280 -4.56 -13.17 -15.91
CA LYS A 280 -4.09 -12.31 -14.82
C LYS A 280 -2.58 -12.46 -14.62
N THR A 281 -2.05 -13.66 -14.82
CA THR A 281 -0.61 -13.98 -14.69
C THR A 281 0.21 -13.38 -15.82
N TYR A 282 -0.29 -13.40 -17.06
CA TYR A 282 0.34 -12.65 -18.16
C TYR A 282 0.22 -11.15 -17.95
N GLY A 283 -0.93 -10.65 -17.45
CA GLY A 283 -1.06 -9.25 -17.07
C GLY A 283 -0.03 -8.81 -16.01
N LEU A 284 0.17 -9.60 -14.96
CA LEU A 284 1.21 -9.37 -13.95
C LEU A 284 2.61 -9.37 -14.57
N SER A 285 2.89 -10.34 -15.44
CA SER A 285 4.18 -10.45 -16.14
C SER A 285 4.48 -9.18 -16.96
N TRP A 286 3.50 -8.70 -17.72
CA TRP A 286 3.62 -7.46 -18.49
C TRP A 286 3.77 -6.22 -17.63
N ILE A 287 3.07 -6.13 -16.49
CA ILE A 287 3.20 -5.00 -15.58
C ILE A 287 4.63 -4.93 -15.02
N TYR A 288 5.19 -6.05 -14.54
CA TYR A 288 6.56 -6.06 -14.00
C TYR A 288 7.62 -5.79 -15.06
N LEU A 289 7.46 -6.34 -16.27
CA LEU A 289 8.33 -6.02 -17.39
C LEU A 289 8.23 -4.52 -17.75
N GLY A 290 7.01 -3.98 -17.78
CA GLY A 290 6.76 -2.55 -18.00
C GLY A 290 7.47 -1.68 -16.98
N ARG A 291 7.45 -2.05 -15.68
CA ARG A 291 8.18 -1.32 -14.64
C ARG A 291 9.69 -1.32 -14.90
N ALA A 292 10.25 -2.47 -15.25
CA ALA A 292 11.68 -2.58 -15.58
C ALA A 292 12.05 -1.70 -16.79
N LEU A 293 11.22 -1.68 -17.82
CA LEU A 293 11.41 -0.82 -19.00
C LEU A 293 11.30 0.67 -18.68
N VAL A 294 10.35 1.06 -17.83
CA VAL A 294 10.19 2.46 -17.38
C VAL A 294 11.37 2.91 -16.54
N ILE A 295 11.89 2.06 -15.65
CA ILE A 295 13.10 2.34 -14.87
C ILE A 295 14.34 2.43 -15.80
N LEU A 296 14.46 1.53 -16.77
CA LEU A 296 15.53 1.61 -17.77
C LEU A 296 15.45 2.93 -18.56
N GLY A 297 14.25 3.33 -18.98
CA GLY A 297 13.98 4.61 -19.62
C GLY A 297 14.44 5.80 -18.77
N LEU A 298 14.14 5.79 -17.47
CA LEU A 298 14.64 6.80 -16.53
C LEU A 298 16.17 6.86 -16.51
N LEU A 299 16.86 5.72 -16.47
CA LEU A 299 18.33 5.66 -16.40
C LEU A 299 19.00 6.23 -17.65
N VAL A 300 18.48 5.95 -18.85
CA VAL A 300 19.09 6.41 -20.10
C VAL A 300 18.68 7.82 -20.50
N ALA A 301 17.53 8.31 -20.01
CA ALA A 301 17.03 9.64 -20.35
C ALA A 301 17.77 10.77 -19.60
N PRO A 302 17.80 11.99 -20.16
CA PRO A 302 18.25 13.19 -19.45
C PRO A 302 17.46 13.42 -18.17
N LYS A 303 18.14 13.75 -17.06
CA LYS A 303 17.55 13.88 -15.72
C LYS A 303 16.87 15.25 -15.51
N THR A 304 15.84 15.53 -16.30
CA THR A 304 15.04 16.77 -16.22
C THR A 304 13.75 16.54 -15.42
N ALA A 305 13.12 17.63 -14.96
CA ALA A 305 11.81 17.55 -14.30
C ALA A 305 10.74 16.86 -15.18
N LEU A 306 10.72 17.15 -16.48
CA LEU A 306 9.79 16.50 -17.42
C LEU A 306 10.02 14.98 -17.48
N THR A 307 11.27 14.54 -17.55
CA THR A 307 11.60 13.11 -17.53
C THR A 307 11.07 12.43 -16.27
N LEU A 308 11.24 13.07 -15.11
CA LEU A 308 10.74 12.55 -13.84
C LEU A 308 9.20 12.52 -13.78
N TYR A 309 8.52 13.53 -14.31
CA TYR A 309 7.06 13.53 -14.40
C TYR A 309 6.52 12.43 -15.30
N VAL A 310 7.15 12.22 -16.48
CA VAL A 310 6.78 11.13 -17.39
C VAL A 310 7.05 9.78 -16.74
N PHE A 311 8.21 9.60 -16.10
CA PHE A 311 8.53 8.40 -15.32
C PHE A 311 7.46 8.14 -14.25
N SER A 312 7.10 9.15 -13.47
CA SER A 312 6.10 9.06 -12.41
C SER A 312 4.70 8.73 -12.92
N ALA A 313 4.29 9.31 -14.05
CA ALA A 313 3.00 8.99 -14.68
C ALA A 313 2.97 7.52 -15.15
N LEU A 314 4.01 7.07 -15.84
CA LEU A 314 4.12 5.69 -16.32
C LEU A 314 4.24 4.69 -15.17
N MET A 315 5.04 4.98 -14.15
CA MET A 315 5.11 4.14 -12.95
C MET A 315 3.78 4.14 -12.19
N GLY A 316 3.07 5.28 -12.13
CA GLY A 316 1.72 5.41 -11.58
C GLY A 316 0.76 4.43 -12.24
N LEU A 317 0.72 4.39 -13.58
CA LEU A 317 -0.10 3.42 -14.33
C LEU A 317 0.24 1.95 -14.03
N LEU A 318 1.42 1.67 -13.49
CA LEU A 318 1.87 0.32 -13.14
C LEU A 318 1.89 0.08 -11.62
N TRP A 319 1.49 1.04 -10.80
CA TRP A 319 1.79 1.11 -9.36
C TRP A 319 0.99 0.13 -8.50
N LEU A 320 -0.34 0.24 -8.45
CA LEU A 320 -1.22 -0.75 -7.81
C LEU A 320 -1.95 -1.63 -8.82
N SER A 321 -1.62 -1.52 -10.10
CA SER A 321 -2.18 -2.33 -11.19
C SER A 321 -1.99 -3.84 -11.00
N THR A 322 -1.02 -4.23 -10.18
CA THR A 322 -0.82 -5.63 -9.78
C THR A 322 -1.88 -6.13 -8.80
N ILE A 323 -2.48 -5.27 -7.97
CA ILE A 323 -3.40 -5.71 -6.90
C ILE A 323 -4.63 -6.45 -7.45
N PRO A 324 -5.40 -5.90 -8.42
CA PRO A 324 -6.58 -6.59 -8.95
C PRO A 324 -6.25 -7.95 -9.55
N LEU A 325 -5.12 -8.05 -10.25
CA LEU A 325 -4.67 -9.29 -10.89
C LEU A 325 -4.20 -10.31 -9.86
N THR A 326 -3.38 -9.92 -8.90
CA THR A 326 -2.89 -10.79 -7.81
C THR A 326 -4.06 -11.34 -6.99
N THR A 327 -4.97 -10.47 -6.54
CA THR A 327 -6.17 -10.91 -5.79
C THR A 327 -7.06 -11.79 -6.64
N GLY A 328 -7.20 -11.49 -7.94
CA GLY A 328 -7.96 -12.30 -8.89
C GLY A 328 -7.39 -13.72 -9.06
N VAL A 329 -6.06 -13.87 -9.16
CA VAL A 329 -5.41 -15.19 -9.22
C VAL A 329 -5.70 -16.00 -7.96
N VAL A 330 -5.59 -15.38 -6.78
CA VAL A 330 -5.89 -16.05 -5.51
C VAL A 330 -7.35 -16.49 -5.44
N ALA A 331 -8.28 -15.60 -5.82
CA ALA A 331 -9.71 -15.88 -5.80
C ALA A 331 -10.13 -16.98 -6.79
N GLU A 332 -9.55 -16.99 -7.99
CA GLU A 332 -9.87 -17.97 -9.03
C GLU A 332 -9.31 -19.36 -8.72
N VAL A 333 -8.08 -19.42 -8.19
CA VAL A 333 -7.42 -20.71 -7.89
C VAL A 333 -7.99 -21.35 -6.61
N PHE A 334 -8.16 -20.57 -5.55
CA PHE A 334 -8.48 -21.08 -4.20
C PHE A 334 -9.93 -20.86 -3.75
N GLY A 335 -10.71 -20.09 -4.52
CA GLY A 335 -12.07 -19.68 -4.17
C GLY A 335 -12.10 -18.46 -3.25
N VAL A 336 -13.29 -17.88 -3.05
CA VAL A 336 -13.45 -16.53 -2.45
C VAL A 336 -13.39 -16.47 -0.92
N ARG A 337 -13.64 -17.58 -0.21
CA ARG A 337 -13.79 -17.60 1.27
C ARG A 337 -12.55 -17.12 2.02
N TYR A 338 -11.39 -17.66 1.68
CA TYR A 338 -10.13 -17.36 2.39
C TYR A 338 -9.20 -16.42 1.59
N VAL A 339 -9.72 -15.71 0.57
CA VAL A 339 -8.92 -14.82 -0.27
C VAL A 339 -8.21 -13.74 0.54
N ALA A 340 -8.89 -13.14 1.52
CA ALA A 340 -8.30 -12.10 2.36
C ALA A 340 -7.07 -12.62 3.13
N THR A 341 -7.17 -13.81 3.73
CA THR A 341 -6.05 -14.45 4.44
C THR A 341 -4.92 -14.83 3.49
N LEU A 342 -5.23 -15.49 2.38
CA LEU A 342 -4.23 -15.93 1.41
C LEU A 342 -3.52 -14.74 0.76
N TYR A 343 -4.26 -13.68 0.43
CA TYR A 343 -3.69 -12.42 -0.03
C TYR A 343 -2.82 -11.78 1.06
N GLY A 344 -3.15 -11.92 2.34
CA GLY A 344 -2.31 -11.47 3.45
C GLY A 344 -0.91 -12.09 3.43
N PHE A 345 -0.79 -13.39 3.16
CA PHE A 345 0.52 -14.04 2.99
C PHE A 345 1.26 -13.55 1.74
N VAL A 346 0.54 -13.37 0.62
CA VAL A 346 1.12 -12.80 -0.61
C VAL A 346 1.64 -11.37 -0.34
N PHE A 347 0.85 -10.57 0.37
CA PHE A 347 1.19 -9.21 0.79
C PHE A 347 2.36 -9.17 1.79
N PHE A 348 2.52 -10.19 2.65
CA PHE A 348 3.73 -10.29 3.46
C PHE A 348 4.99 -10.38 2.59
N GLY A 349 4.97 -11.16 1.51
CA GLY A 349 6.06 -11.19 0.51
C GLY A 349 6.35 -9.82 -0.10
N HIS A 350 5.31 -9.04 -0.42
CA HIS A 350 5.45 -7.64 -0.82
C HIS A 350 6.16 -6.80 0.25
N GLN A 351 5.81 -6.96 1.53
CA GLN A 351 6.37 -6.13 2.60
C GLN A 351 7.82 -6.49 2.95
N VAL A 352 8.24 -7.74 2.74
CA VAL A 352 9.65 -8.12 2.76
C VAL A 352 10.42 -7.42 1.63
N GLY A 353 9.84 -7.37 0.43
CA GLY A 353 10.41 -6.60 -0.68
C GLY A 353 10.51 -5.11 -0.38
N ALA A 354 9.47 -4.53 0.23
CA ALA A 354 9.43 -3.14 0.65
C ALA A 354 10.51 -2.82 1.69
N PHE A 355 10.68 -3.66 2.71
CA PHE A 355 11.74 -3.53 3.70
C PHE A 355 13.12 -3.47 3.03
N ILE A 356 13.41 -4.45 2.16
CA ILE A 356 14.71 -4.55 1.49
C ILE A 356 14.94 -3.38 0.55
N GLY A 357 13.93 -3.00 -0.25
CA GLY A 357 14.05 -1.90 -1.20
C GLY A 357 14.31 -0.55 -0.54
N VAL A 358 13.63 -0.27 0.58
CA VAL A 358 13.84 0.98 1.33
C VAL A 358 15.20 0.95 2.05
N TRP A 359 15.49 -0.08 2.84
CA TRP A 359 16.74 -0.12 3.60
C TRP A 359 17.98 -0.12 2.70
N LEU A 360 18.00 -0.94 1.64
CA LEU A 360 19.10 -0.93 0.67
C LEU A 360 19.20 0.40 -0.08
N GLY A 361 18.09 1.11 -0.28
CA GLY A 361 18.10 2.47 -0.82
C GLY A 361 19.02 3.39 -0.03
N GLY A 362 18.86 3.42 1.29
CA GLY A 362 19.71 4.19 2.19
C GLY A 362 21.16 3.70 2.19
N VAL A 363 21.38 2.39 2.31
CA VAL A 363 22.73 1.78 2.32
C VAL A 363 23.52 2.10 1.04
N PHE A 364 22.89 1.96 -0.13
CA PHE A 364 23.55 2.23 -1.41
C PHE A 364 23.91 3.71 -1.53
N TYR A 365 23.02 4.61 -1.13
CA TYR A 365 23.32 6.03 -1.18
C TYR A 365 24.44 6.42 -0.22
N ASP A 366 24.39 5.97 1.04
CA ASP A 366 25.41 6.31 2.03
C ASP A 366 26.80 5.77 1.64
N ARG A 367 26.86 4.62 0.94
CA ARG A 367 28.13 3.99 0.52
C ARG A 367 28.68 4.52 -0.79
N TYR A 368 27.81 4.82 -1.76
CA TYR A 368 28.23 5.15 -3.14
C TYR A 368 27.89 6.59 -3.56
N GLY A 369 27.11 7.32 -2.76
CA GLY A 369 26.63 8.67 -3.11
C GLY A 369 25.63 8.69 -4.28
N SER A 370 25.07 7.55 -4.67
CA SER A 370 24.17 7.42 -5.82
C SER A 370 23.16 6.29 -5.63
N TYR A 371 22.00 6.43 -6.29
CA TYR A 371 20.96 5.40 -6.36
C TYR A 371 21.07 4.50 -7.62
N ASP A 372 22.07 4.67 -8.48
CA ASP A 372 22.17 3.93 -9.75
C ASP A 372 22.16 2.41 -9.54
N GLY A 373 22.85 1.92 -8.51
CA GLY A 373 22.84 0.50 -8.13
C GLY A 373 21.44 0.00 -7.78
N MET A 374 20.62 0.83 -7.14
CA MET A 374 19.23 0.50 -6.79
C MET A 374 18.31 0.52 -8.00
N TRP A 375 18.51 1.44 -8.95
CA TRP A 375 17.77 1.44 -10.21
C TRP A 375 18.06 0.18 -11.04
N TRP A 376 19.34 -0.22 -11.15
CA TRP A 376 19.72 -1.48 -11.81
C TRP A 376 19.16 -2.71 -11.08
N ALA A 377 19.24 -2.75 -9.75
CA ALA A 377 18.61 -3.81 -8.96
C ALA A 377 17.09 -3.85 -9.22
N GLY A 378 16.43 -2.69 -9.32
CA GLY A 378 15.03 -2.57 -9.68
C GLY A 378 14.71 -3.19 -11.05
N ILE A 379 15.54 -2.95 -12.08
CA ILE A 379 15.37 -3.56 -13.40
C ILE A 379 15.46 -5.08 -13.30
N VAL A 380 16.50 -5.61 -12.66
CA VAL A 380 16.72 -7.05 -12.50
C VAL A 380 15.55 -7.70 -11.76
N VAL A 381 15.15 -7.13 -10.62
CA VAL A 381 14.02 -7.61 -9.82
C VAL A 381 12.72 -7.58 -10.62
N GLY A 382 12.48 -6.55 -11.43
CA GLY A 382 11.31 -6.45 -12.30
C GLY A 382 11.29 -7.51 -13.41
N VAL A 383 12.42 -7.74 -14.09
CA VAL A 383 12.53 -8.79 -15.12
C VAL A 383 12.35 -10.18 -14.52
N LEU A 384 12.98 -10.45 -13.38
CA LEU A 384 12.82 -11.73 -12.67
C LEU A 384 11.36 -11.95 -12.26
N ALA A 385 10.70 -10.93 -11.72
CA ALA A 385 9.27 -11.02 -11.39
C ALA A 385 8.42 -11.28 -12.62
N ALA A 386 8.69 -10.61 -13.75
CA ALA A 386 7.98 -10.89 -14.99
C ALA A 386 8.10 -12.36 -15.41
N LEU A 387 9.30 -12.94 -15.34
CA LEU A 387 9.54 -14.35 -15.66
C LEU A 387 8.89 -15.32 -14.66
N ILE A 388 8.92 -14.99 -13.37
CA ILE A 388 8.36 -15.83 -12.29
C ILE A 388 6.82 -15.94 -12.37
N HIS A 389 6.14 -14.94 -12.93
CA HIS A 389 4.69 -14.98 -13.09
C HIS A 389 4.21 -15.81 -14.29
N LEU A 390 5.03 -15.99 -15.33
CA LEU A 390 4.66 -16.76 -16.53
C LEU A 390 4.21 -18.22 -16.27
N PRO A 391 4.88 -19.01 -15.41
CA PRO A 391 4.49 -20.40 -15.15
C PRO A 391 3.35 -20.56 -14.13
N ILE A 392 2.77 -19.47 -13.60
CA ILE A 392 1.68 -19.55 -12.62
C ILE A 392 0.40 -20.03 -13.32
N SER A 393 -0.16 -21.15 -12.86
CA SER A 393 -1.42 -21.67 -13.36
C SER A 393 -2.61 -20.96 -12.71
N GLU A 394 -3.51 -20.40 -13.52
CA GLU A 394 -4.78 -19.81 -13.09
C GLU A 394 -5.90 -20.85 -12.92
N LYS A 395 -5.64 -22.14 -13.22
CA LYS A 395 -6.65 -23.19 -13.14
C LYS A 395 -7.20 -23.30 -11.71
N PRO A 396 -8.53 -23.22 -11.52
CA PRO A 396 -9.16 -23.47 -10.23
C PRO A 396 -8.81 -24.87 -9.71
N LEU A 397 -8.61 -24.98 -8.39
CA LEU A 397 -8.40 -26.29 -7.78
C LEU A 397 -9.66 -27.17 -7.94
N PRO A 398 -9.52 -28.50 -8.03
CA PRO A 398 -10.65 -29.41 -8.27
C PRO A 398 -11.81 -29.22 -7.29
N ARG A 399 -11.52 -28.92 -6.02
CA ARG A 399 -12.52 -28.59 -4.99
C ARG A 399 -13.35 -27.35 -5.33
N VAL A 400 -12.71 -26.32 -5.87
CA VAL A 400 -13.38 -25.07 -6.28
C VAL A 400 -14.29 -25.33 -7.47
N VAL A 401 -13.81 -26.09 -8.47
CA VAL A 401 -14.62 -26.51 -9.62
C VAL A 401 -15.84 -27.32 -9.19
N ALA A 402 -15.65 -28.27 -8.26
CA ALA A 402 -16.73 -29.09 -7.73
C ALA A 402 -17.80 -28.25 -6.99
N ALA A 403 -17.37 -27.27 -6.19
CA ALA A 403 -18.30 -26.37 -5.49
C ALA A 403 -19.12 -25.50 -6.46
N SER A 404 -18.51 -25.00 -7.53
CA SER A 404 -19.20 -24.21 -8.56
C SER A 404 -20.15 -25.03 -9.45
N ALA A 405 -20.00 -26.36 -9.51
CA ALA A 405 -20.91 -27.23 -10.27
C ALA A 405 -22.17 -27.62 -9.48
N VAL A 406 -22.17 -27.41 -8.16
CA VAL A 406 -23.27 -27.73 -7.24
C VAL A 406 -24.11 -26.49 -6.90
N ALA A 407 -23.54 -25.29 -7.05
CA ALA A 407 -24.22 -23.99 -6.94
C ALA A 407 -24.87 -23.60 -8.28
#